data_AF-A0A9N9A4F6-F1
#
_entry.id   AF-A0A9N9A4F6-F1
#
_cell.length_a   1.000
_cell.length_b   1.000
_cell.length_c   1.000
_cell.angle_alpha   90.00
_cell.angle_beta   90.00
_cell.angle_gamma   90.00
#
_symmetry.space_group_name_H-M   'P 1'
#
loop_
_entity.id
_entity.type
_entity.pdbx_description
1 polymer ?
#
loop_
_entity_poly.entity_id
_entity_poly.type
_entity_poly.pdbx_seq_one_letter_code
_entity_poly.pdbx_strand_id
1 'polypeptide(L)'
;MTNGVNFSSARVSDSNVEQQFPKFKGKVIKRDDANYEAQCYQYASSSYLEEDIIQPAAIIKAADDSDVIKAIKYASDNKIAVAVRTGGHQYSGASSTSGRNIQLDLSQTYRDFEWEDENCTSVTFGVSFSLGEFNAKLREKNRFVPHGQCQYVYMGGHIQTGGYGQLARSFGLLSDHVKKFRIITADGQVHWVCRNLYQDQDLFFAVLGGSPGNFGVLTHVSLHVFRDQDHPNSRGLRAAYPYDRQRFKALLNVMVEMAEDENFPADYDYCIMVSEECQFDTKELTYDMIYDRTPHQVVWPRMIVVFAQWSNLQGDQQSYNPNFIDKIRQVAGKGIIQVSDKVYTPMSKLTSHWIIPISREFKYPYVKRTYSSNSSSQRLKDLRWTDWVYDRIEVGHCLSLKLSAQFQHIGGSNSRFFQNGKNSPTSFSWRDTRLGCTMDAFYHSGQREQAIKWQQGNDEGVGKPKAKFCEHDRRVLWGSHDLDLSANQQYYYDQHPEGKYERLCNIKQKYDPSGLFTPNRFCIGLSVSMQLIIKLADSEIAKEVVTDMELQDKSQLSSKDKFWKIAKMEREDGKPVPLWDIWRA
;
A
#
# COMPACT_ATOMS: atom_id res chain seq x y z
N MET A 1 26.48 -24.45 -25.59
CA MET A 1 27.56 -24.30 -24.59
C MET A 1 27.03 -23.43 -23.48
N THR A 2 26.82 -24.05 -22.33
CA THR A 2 26.21 -23.53 -21.11
C THR A 2 27.27 -22.86 -20.23
N ASN A 3 27.11 -21.58 -19.90
CA ASN A 3 27.93 -20.93 -18.87
C ASN A 3 27.05 -20.67 -17.65
N GLY A 4 27.15 -21.56 -16.67
CA GLY A 4 26.53 -21.44 -15.36
C GLY A 4 27.22 -20.37 -14.52
N VAL A 5 26.43 -19.51 -13.90
CA VAL A 5 26.88 -18.54 -12.90
C VAL A 5 26.68 -19.18 -11.53
N ASN A 6 27.78 -19.33 -10.80
CA ASN A 6 27.85 -20.01 -9.51
C ASN A 6 27.60 -18.96 -8.41
N PHE A 7 26.40 -18.96 -7.80
CA PHE A 7 26.09 -18.11 -6.64
C PHE A 7 26.58 -18.80 -5.36
N SER A 8 27.52 -18.18 -4.64
CA SER A 8 27.98 -18.69 -3.35
C SER A 8 26.90 -18.49 -2.29
N SER A 9 26.26 -19.60 -1.90
CA SER A 9 25.33 -19.70 -0.79
C SER A 9 26.07 -19.41 0.54
N ALA A 10 25.72 -18.33 1.23
CA ALA A 10 25.90 -18.30 2.68
C ALA A 10 24.94 -19.35 3.26
N ARG A 11 25.47 -20.53 3.58
CA ARG A 11 24.70 -21.66 4.11
C ARG A 11 24.14 -21.27 5.47
N VAL A 12 22.82 -21.25 5.59
CA VAL A 12 22.19 -21.73 6.83
C VAL A 12 22.68 -23.17 6.94
N SER A 13 23.35 -23.52 8.04
CA SER A 13 23.92 -24.86 8.22
C SER A 13 22.95 -25.93 7.77
N ASP A 14 23.43 -26.94 7.05
CA ASP A 14 22.70 -28.12 6.55
C ASP A 14 22.07 -28.99 7.67
N SER A 15 21.90 -28.45 8.88
CA SER A 15 21.08 -29.01 9.94
C SER A 15 19.59 -28.81 9.64
N ASN A 16 19.08 -29.64 8.74
CA ASN A 16 17.76 -30.27 8.87
C ASN A 16 16.55 -29.33 9.14
N VAL A 17 16.22 -28.44 8.21
CA VAL A 17 14.92 -27.74 8.23
C VAL A 17 13.74 -28.72 8.10
N GLU A 18 13.93 -29.88 7.43
CA GLU A 18 12.91 -30.94 7.38
C GLU A 18 12.64 -31.60 8.74
N GLN A 19 13.57 -31.51 9.71
CA GLN A 19 13.35 -32.03 11.06
C GLN A 19 13.04 -30.93 12.10
N GLN A 20 13.19 -29.64 11.79
CA GLN A 20 13.08 -28.57 12.79
C GLN A 20 11.67 -28.06 13.08
N PHE A 21 10.66 -28.50 12.32
CA PHE A 21 9.27 -28.27 12.72
C PHE A 21 8.51 -29.60 12.90
N PRO A 22 8.72 -30.33 14.00
CA PRO A 22 7.82 -31.42 14.36
C PRO A 22 6.38 -30.88 14.33
N LYS A 23 5.52 -31.46 13.48
CA LYS A 23 4.09 -31.11 13.35
C LYS A 23 3.78 -29.76 12.64
N PHE A 24 4.63 -29.25 11.75
CA PHE A 24 4.24 -28.16 10.82
C PHE A 24 3.29 -28.69 9.74
N LYS A 25 2.14 -28.06 9.56
CA LYS A 25 1.10 -28.56 8.63
C LYS A 25 1.19 -27.95 7.24
N GLY A 26 1.68 -26.71 7.19
CA GLY A 26 1.84 -25.91 6.00
C GLY A 26 3.02 -26.37 5.14
N LYS A 27 3.47 -25.47 4.26
CA LYS A 27 4.58 -25.75 3.34
C LYS A 27 5.71 -24.76 3.56
N VAL A 28 6.94 -25.27 3.49
CA VAL A 28 8.16 -24.46 3.44
C VAL A 28 8.70 -24.57 2.03
N ILE A 29 8.88 -23.43 1.37
CA ILE A 29 9.49 -23.34 0.03
C ILE A 29 10.84 -22.66 0.20
N LYS A 30 11.91 -23.36 -0.16
CA LYS A 30 13.30 -22.92 -0.05
C LYS A 30 13.80 -22.42 -1.39
N ARG A 31 14.93 -21.70 -1.40
CA ARG A 31 15.52 -21.11 -2.63
C ARG A 31 15.89 -22.13 -3.70
N ASP A 32 16.23 -23.34 -3.29
CA ASP A 32 16.59 -24.46 -4.17
C ASP A 32 15.38 -25.24 -4.70
N ASP A 33 14.18 -24.97 -4.19
CA ASP A 33 12.97 -25.58 -4.71
C ASP A 33 12.62 -25.02 -6.09
N ALA A 34 12.27 -25.91 -7.03
CA ALA A 34 12.01 -25.57 -8.43
C ALA A 34 10.89 -24.52 -8.63
N ASN A 35 9.99 -24.34 -7.65
CA ASN A 35 8.90 -23.37 -7.72
C ASN A 35 9.17 -22.06 -6.97
N TYR A 36 10.31 -21.90 -6.29
CA TYR A 36 10.61 -20.75 -5.43
C TYR A 36 10.37 -19.40 -6.11
N GLU A 37 10.91 -19.20 -7.32
CA GLU A 37 10.79 -17.94 -8.05
C GLU A 37 9.32 -17.56 -8.32
N ALA A 38 8.50 -18.54 -8.69
CA ALA A 38 7.07 -18.34 -8.91
C ALA A 38 6.32 -17.99 -7.62
N GLN A 39 6.78 -18.50 -6.47
CA GLN A 39 6.18 -18.23 -5.15
C GLN A 39 6.63 -16.87 -4.58
N CYS A 40 7.83 -16.41 -4.92
CA CYS A 40 8.31 -15.06 -4.62
C CYS A 40 7.55 -13.98 -5.39
N TYR A 41 6.97 -14.32 -6.56
CA TYR A 41 6.29 -13.34 -7.40
C TYR A 41 5.18 -12.61 -6.64
N GLN A 42 5.23 -11.29 -6.69
CA GLN A 42 4.28 -10.37 -6.07
C GLN A 42 4.16 -9.09 -6.90
N TYR A 43 3.27 -8.18 -6.51
CA TYR A 43 2.97 -6.98 -7.31
C TYR A 43 4.24 -6.18 -7.63
N ALA A 44 5.15 -6.04 -6.67
CA ALA A 44 6.37 -5.26 -6.85
C ALA A 44 7.49 -5.96 -7.62
N SER A 45 7.35 -7.25 -7.97
CA SER A 45 8.43 -8.04 -8.58
C SER A 45 9.03 -7.40 -9.83
N SER A 46 8.20 -6.87 -10.75
CA SER A 46 8.71 -6.22 -11.97
C SER A 46 9.65 -5.02 -11.71
N SER A 47 9.58 -4.40 -10.53
CA SER A 47 10.31 -3.18 -10.22
C SER A 47 11.52 -3.43 -9.32
N TYR A 48 11.53 -4.52 -8.54
CA TYR A 48 12.51 -4.73 -7.47
C TYR A 48 13.15 -6.12 -7.45
N LEU A 49 12.92 -6.97 -8.45
CA LEU A 49 13.57 -8.27 -8.53
C LEU A 49 15.10 -8.17 -8.51
N GLU A 50 15.66 -7.16 -9.18
CA GLU A 50 17.11 -6.91 -9.28
C GLU A 50 17.70 -6.17 -8.07
N GLU A 51 16.87 -5.71 -7.13
CA GLU A 51 17.34 -5.03 -5.90
C GLU A 51 17.58 -6.02 -4.74
N ASP A 52 17.53 -7.33 -5.01
CA ASP A 52 17.66 -8.44 -4.04
C ASP A 52 16.69 -8.39 -2.85
N ILE A 53 15.55 -7.70 -2.97
CA ILE A 53 14.63 -7.44 -1.84
C ILE A 53 13.39 -8.31 -1.79
N ILE A 54 13.17 -9.08 -2.84
CA ILE A 54 12.11 -10.08 -2.94
C ILE A 54 12.76 -11.45 -3.07
N GLN A 55 13.64 -11.75 -2.12
CA GLN A 55 14.43 -12.97 -2.10
C GLN A 55 14.54 -13.52 -0.66
N PRO A 56 13.44 -13.94 -0.03
CA PRO A 56 13.49 -14.52 1.31
C PRO A 56 14.37 -15.79 1.33
N ALA A 57 14.91 -16.15 2.50
CA ALA A 57 15.59 -17.43 2.66
C ALA A 57 14.63 -18.61 2.47
N ALA A 58 13.38 -18.43 2.92
CA ALA A 58 12.29 -19.37 2.70
C ALA A 58 10.93 -18.65 2.72
N ILE A 59 9.96 -19.21 2.00
CA ILE A 59 8.56 -18.84 2.06
C ILE A 59 7.81 -19.88 2.88
N ILE A 60 7.20 -19.43 3.97
CA ILE A 60 6.46 -20.24 4.91
C ILE A 60 4.98 -20.05 4.65
N LYS A 61 4.36 -21.02 3.99
CA LYS A 61 2.90 -21.06 3.78
C LYS A 61 2.23 -21.71 4.97
N ALA A 62 1.78 -20.91 5.93
CA ALA A 62 1.16 -21.41 7.14
C ALA A 62 -0.23 -22.01 6.85
N ALA A 63 -0.56 -23.14 7.48
CA ALA A 63 -1.89 -23.72 7.37
C ALA A 63 -2.87 -23.20 8.44
N ASP A 64 -2.36 -22.80 9.61
CA ASP A 64 -3.16 -22.33 10.75
C ASP A 64 -2.30 -21.51 11.74
N ASP A 65 -2.90 -21.12 12.87
CA ASP A 65 -2.20 -20.38 13.93
C ASP A 65 -0.98 -21.12 14.48
N SER A 66 -1.03 -22.46 14.56
CA SER A 66 0.07 -23.26 15.10
C SER A 66 1.31 -23.12 14.24
N ASP A 67 1.15 -23.12 12.92
CA ASP A 67 2.24 -22.87 11.99
C ASP A 67 2.75 -21.43 12.06
N VAL A 68 1.87 -20.43 12.20
CA VAL A 68 2.28 -19.03 12.38
C VAL A 68 3.13 -18.87 13.65
N ILE A 69 2.67 -19.42 14.78
CA ILE A 69 3.38 -19.35 16.07
C ILE A 69 4.74 -20.07 15.99
N LYS A 70 4.80 -21.23 15.32
CA LYS A 70 6.07 -21.93 15.08
C LYS A 70 7.03 -21.12 14.21
N ALA A 71 6.54 -20.45 13.17
CA ALA A 71 7.37 -19.60 12.32
C ALA A 71 7.91 -18.39 13.10
N ILE A 72 7.09 -17.74 13.91
CA ILE A 72 7.48 -16.66 14.83
C ILE A 72 8.55 -17.15 15.81
N LYS A 73 8.31 -18.29 16.46
CA LYS A 73 9.26 -18.88 17.41
C LYS A 73 10.59 -19.22 16.75
N TYR A 74 10.55 -19.89 15.59
CA TYR A 74 11.75 -20.21 14.82
C TYR A 74 12.55 -18.95 14.47
N ALA A 75 11.86 -17.91 14.01
CA ALA A 75 12.49 -16.66 13.64
C ALA A 75 13.12 -15.94 14.85
N SER A 76 12.43 -15.94 15.99
CA SER A 76 12.94 -15.44 17.27
C SER A 76 14.19 -16.21 17.74
N ASP A 77 14.10 -17.54 17.83
CA ASP A 77 15.18 -18.42 18.27
C ASP A 77 16.45 -18.28 17.39
N ASN A 78 16.26 -18.05 16.08
CA ASN A 78 17.34 -17.90 15.10
C ASN A 78 17.75 -16.46 14.82
N LYS A 79 17.14 -15.48 15.51
CA LYS A 79 17.39 -14.04 15.34
C LYS A 79 17.30 -13.60 13.87
N ILE A 80 16.22 -14.03 13.20
CA ILE A 80 15.89 -13.63 11.82
C ILE A 80 14.55 -12.93 11.79
N ALA A 81 14.35 -12.08 10.80
CA ALA A 81 13.14 -11.28 10.69
C ALA A 81 12.07 -11.96 9.83
N VAL A 82 10.80 -11.57 10.02
CA VAL A 82 9.63 -12.12 9.34
C VAL A 82 8.91 -11.03 8.54
N ALA A 83 8.77 -11.23 7.23
CA ALA A 83 7.88 -10.43 6.39
C ALA A 83 6.53 -11.13 6.27
N VAL A 84 5.42 -10.44 6.52
CA VAL A 84 4.08 -11.01 6.45
C VAL A 84 3.44 -10.69 5.10
N ARG A 85 2.89 -11.71 4.44
CA ARG A 85 2.21 -11.60 3.15
C ARG A 85 0.80 -12.15 3.22
N THR A 86 -0.16 -11.40 2.67
CA THR A 86 -1.46 -11.93 2.21
C THR A 86 -1.50 -11.92 0.69
N GLY A 87 -1.99 -10.83 0.08
CA GLY A 87 -2.11 -10.72 -1.38
C GLY A 87 -0.82 -10.36 -2.12
N GLY A 88 0.24 -9.92 -1.42
CA GLY A 88 1.48 -9.47 -2.06
C GLY A 88 1.34 -8.20 -2.90
N HIS A 89 0.36 -7.34 -2.58
CA HIS A 89 0.03 -6.14 -3.36
C HIS A 89 0.71 -4.85 -2.86
N GLN A 90 1.76 -4.98 -2.04
CA GLN A 90 2.49 -3.83 -1.52
C GLN A 90 3.46 -3.30 -2.59
N TYR A 91 3.45 -1.99 -2.84
CA TYR A 91 4.11 -1.41 -4.02
C TYR A 91 5.64 -1.29 -3.95
N SER A 92 6.28 -1.40 -2.79
CA SER A 92 7.74 -1.38 -2.63
C SER A 92 8.34 -2.77 -2.30
N GLY A 93 7.54 -3.83 -2.34
CA GLY A 93 7.95 -5.20 -2.04
C GLY A 93 7.98 -5.57 -0.55
N ALA A 94 7.49 -4.71 0.34
CA ALA A 94 7.54 -4.87 1.80
C ALA A 94 6.77 -6.06 2.38
N SER A 95 5.95 -6.76 1.57
CA SER A 95 5.38 -8.06 1.93
C SER A 95 6.37 -9.23 1.75
N SER A 96 7.62 -8.94 1.39
CA SER A 96 8.73 -9.88 1.26
C SER A 96 9.95 -9.36 2.03
N THR A 97 11.02 -10.15 2.02
CA THR A 97 12.32 -9.84 2.61
C THR A 97 13.47 -10.36 1.73
N SER A 98 14.69 -10.11 2.16
CA SER A 98 15.95 -10.60 1.60
C SER A 98 16.80 -11.38 2.61
N GLY A 99 17.97 -11.85 2.16
CA GLY A 99 19.01 -12.38 3.04
C GLY A 99 18.60 -13.67 3.76
N ARG A 100 18.83 -13.73 5.08
CA ARG A 100 18.51 -14.90 5.94
C ARG A 100 17.08 -14.89 6.51
N ASN A 101 16.30 -13.86 6.19
CA ASN A 101 14.96 -13.66 6.75
C ASN A 101 13.91 -14.49 5.99
N ILE A 102 12.76 -14.73 6.63
CA ILE A 102 11.69 -15.55 6.06
C ILE A 102 10.47 -14.70 5.70
N GLN A 103 9.73 -15.15 4.68
CA GLN A 103 8.41 -14.60 4.35
C GLN A 103 7.33 -15.55 4.87
N LEU A 104 6.42 -15.06 5.70
CA LEU A 104 5.24 -15.77 6.17
C LEU A 104 4.05 -15.45 5.25
N ASP A 105 3.64 -16.41 4.44
CA ASP A 105 2.55 -16.30 3.47
C ASP A 105 1.24 -16.86 4.04
N LEU A 106 0.25 -15.97 4.13
CA LEU A 106 -1.08 -16.21 4.66
C LEU A 106 -2.17 -16.18 3.56
N SER A 107 -1.80 -16.16 2.27
CA SER A 107 -2.74 -15.98 1.14
C SER A 107 -3.91 -16.98 1.11
N GLN A 108 -3.76 -18.13 1.76
CA GLN A 108 -4.77 -19.20 1.81
C GLN A 108 -5.08 -19.69 3.24
N THR A 109 -4.53 -19.05 4.27
CA THR A 109 -4.57 -19.57 5.66
C THR A 109 -5.91 -19.33 6.36
N TYR A 110 -6.41 -18.09 6.34
CA TYR A 110 -7.59 -17.69 7.10
C TYR A 110 -8.73 -17.32 6.15
N ARG A 111 -9.59 -18.30 5.87
CA ARG A 111 -10.67 -18.24 4.87
C ARG A 111 -12.07 -18.33 5.49
N ASP A 112 -12.17 -18.29 6.81
CA ASP A 112 -13.44 -18.30 7.53
C ASP A 112 -14.21 -17.00 7.33
N PHE A 113 -15.54 -17.07 7.26
CA PHE A 113 -16.43 -15.92 7.10
C PHE A 113 -17.76 -16.19 7.82
N GLU A 114 -18.12 -15.34 8.77
CA GLU A 114 -19.27 -15.54 9.65
C GLU A 114 -19.99 -14.22 9.94
N TRP A 115 -21.32 -14.23 9.81
CA TRP A 115 -22.17 -13.13 10.24
C TRP A 115 -22.36 -13.18 11.76
N GLU A 116 -22.09 -12.07 12.46
CA GLU A 116 -22.19 -12.04 13.93
C GLU A 116 -23.61 -11.75 14.43
N ASP A 117 -24.52 -11.38 13.53
CA ASP A 117 -25.89 -11.02 13.85
C ASP A 117 -26.86 -11.47 12.75
N GLU A 118 -28.13 -11.70 13.13
CA GLU A 118 -29.20 -12.13 12.22
C GLU A 118 -29.52 -11.08 11.14
N ASN A 119 -29.26 -9.80 11.42
CA ASN A 119 -29.45 -8.70 10.49
C ASN A 119 -28.31 -8.58 9.48
N CYS A 120 -27.28 -9.42 9.54
CA CYS A 120 -26.06 -9.35 8.75
C CYS A 120 -25.45 -7.94 8.70
N THR A 121 -25.42 -7.21 9.82
CA THR A 121 -24.80 -5.87 9.92
C THR A 121 -23.37 -5.90 10.46
N SER A 122 -22.92 -7.07 10.89
CA SER A 122 -21.60 -7.32 11.41
C SER A 122 -21.06 -8.66 10.93
N VAL A 123 -19.80 -8.69 10.52
CA VAL A 123 -19.14 -9.87 9.95
C VAL A 123 -17.74 -10.04 10.51
N THR A 124 -17.40 -11.25 10.95
CA THR A 124 -16.02 -11.67 11.24
C THR A 124 -15.50 -12.55 10.12
N PHE A 125 -14.29 -12.29 9.64
CA PHE A 125 -13.67 -13.05 8.56
C PHE A 125 -12.15 -13.10 8.67
N GLY A 126 -11.54 -14.11 8.05
CA GLY A 126 -10.10 -14.25 7.94
C GLY A 126 -9.47 -13.27 6.94
N VAL A 127 -8.21 -12.89 7.12
CA VAL A 127 -7.55 -11.87 6.28
C VAL A 127 -7.21 -12.30 4.85
N SER A 128 -7.42 -13.58 4.51
CA SER A 128 -6.98 -14.19 3.25
C SER A 128 -7.98 -14.04 2.10
N PHE A 129 -9.02 -13.22 2.26
CA PHE A 129 -9.90 -12.85 1.16
C PHE A 129 -9.29 -11.73 0.32
N SER A 130 -9.39 -11.86 -1.00
CA SER A 130 -9.24 -10.74 -1.92
C SER A 130 -10.45 -9.81 -1.84
N LEU A 131 -10.31 -8.55 -2.27
CA LEU A 131 -11.42 -7.59 -2.29
C LEU A 131 -12.57 -8.08 -3.16
N GLY A 132 -12.27 -8.75 -4.28
CA GLY A 132 -13.27 -9.35 -5.15
C GLY A 132 -14.07 -10.45 -4.46
N GLU A 133 -13.41 -11.40 -3.81
CA GLU A 133 -14.07 -12.48 -3.07
C GLU A 133 -14.90 -11.94 -1.89
N PHE A 134 -14.34 -10.99 -1.13
CA PHE A 134 -15.03 -10.38 0.01
C PHE A 134 -16.26 -9.59 -0.43
N ASN A 135 -16.16 -8.78 -1.48
CA ASN A 135 -17.31 -8.07 -2.05
C ASN A 135 -18.40 -9.04 -2.52
N ALA A 136 -18.03 -10.13 -3.19
CA ALA A 136 -18.97 -11.16 -3.61
C ALA A 136 -19.72 -11.79 -2.42
N LYS A 137 -19.02 -12.08 -1.31
CA LYS A 137 -19.62 -12.60 -0.07
C LYS A 137 -20.63 -11.64 0.56
N LEU A 138 -20.32 -10.35 0.63
CA LEU A 138 -21.26 -9.36 1.16
C LEU A 138 -22.53 -9.25 0.30
N ARG A 139 -22.38 -9.34 -1.02
CA ARG A 139 -23.49 -9.26 -1.96
C ARG A 139 -24.49 -10.42 -1.86
N GLU A 140 -24.07 -11.60 -1.41
CA GLU A 140 -24.99 -12.73 -1.11
C GLU A 140 -26.09 -12.33 -0.11
N LYS A 141 -25.84 -11.31 0.72
CA LYS A 141 -26.78 -10.76 1.70
C LYS A 141 -27.17 -9.31 1.44
N ASN A 142 -26.97 -8.78 0.23
CA ASN A 142 -27.25 -7.37 -0.10
C ASN A 142 -26.55 -6.40 0.89
N ARG A 143 -25.26 -6.68 1.17
CA ARG A 143 -24.40 -5.87 2.03
C ARG A 143 -23.25 -5.24 1.24
N PHE A 144 -22.71 -4.15 1.77
CA PHE A 144 -21.54 -3.48 1.22
C PHE A 144 -20.75 -2.74 2.32
N VAL A 145 -19.51 -2.37 2.00
CA VAL A 145 -18.63 -1.57 2.85
C VAL A 145 -17.60 -0.87 1.96
N PRO A 146 -17.02 0.27 2.35
CA PRO A 146 -15.94 0.90 1.57
C PRO A 146 -14.74 -0.03 1.41
N HIS A 147 -14.21 -0.13 0.20
CA HIS A 147 -12.97 -0.85 -0.10
C HIS A 147 -12.32 -0.28 -1.37
N GLY A 148 -11.09 -0.73 -1.65
CA GLY A 148 -10.33 -0.37 -2.85
C GLY A 148 -10.86 -1.01 -4.14
N GLN A 149 -10.28 -0.65 -5.28
CA GLN A 149 -10.82 -1.01 -6.60
C GLN A 149 -10.19 -2.27 -7.18
N CYS A 150 -8.91 -2.56 -6.95
CA CYS A 150 -8.24 -3.72 -7.56
C CYS A 150 -8.70 -5.02 -6.90
N GLN A 151 -9.30 -5.94 -7.67
CA GLN A 151 -9.90 -7.15 -7.11
C GLN A 151 -8.90 -8.06 -6.37
N TYR A 152 -7.63 -8.05 -6.79
CA TYR A 152 -6.56 -8.92 -6.28
C TYR A 152 -5.83 -8.34 -5.06
N VAL A 153 -6.24 -7.18 -4.56
CA VAL A 153 -5.80 -6.69 -3.25
C VAL A 153 -6.44 -7.56 -2.16
N TYR A 154 -5.70 -7.87 -1.09
CA TYR A 154 -6.20 -8.71 0.00
C TYR A 154 -6.48 -7.91 1.27
N MET A 155 -7.47 -8.36 2.03
CA MET A 155 -8.00 -7.68 3.21
C MET A 155 -6.93 -7.42 4.29
N GLY A 156 -6.00 -8.36 4.49
CA GLY A 156 -4.98 -8.24 5.54
C GLY A 156 -4.13 -6.96 5.44
N GLY A 157 -3.59 -6.67 4.26
CA GLY A 157 -2.85 -5.42 4.03
C GLY A 157 -3.76 -4.21 3.87
N HIS A 158 -4.89 -4.37 3.17
CA HIS A 158 -5.79 -3.28 2.81
C HIS A 158 -6.43 -2.60 4.02
N ILE A 159 -6.82 -3.38 5.03
CA ILE A 159 -7.38 -2.82 6.27
C ILE A 159 -6.32 -2.03 7.03
N GLN A 160 -5.11 -2.56 7.20
CA GLN A 160 -4.06 -1.88 7.98
C GLN A 160 -3.62 -0.54 7.38
N THR A 161 -3.86 -0.30 6.09
CA THR A 161 -3.53 0.96 5.40
C THR A 161 -4.71 1.94 5.31
N GLY A 162 -5.86 1.61 5.89
CA GLY A 162 -7.07 2.42 5.88
C GLY A 162 -8.19 1.76 5.08
N GLY A 163 -7.87 1.27 3.89
CA GLY A 163 -8.86 0.74 2.96
C GLY A 163 -9.60 1.86 2.23
N TYR A 164 -8.83 2.67 1.51
CA TYR A 164 -9.26 3.76 0.66
C TYR A 164 -9.93 3.24 -0.63
N GLY A 165 -10.95 3.95 -1.12
CA GLY A 165 -11.57 3.70 -2.42
C GLY A 165 -12.76 4.62 -2.73
N GLN A 166 -13.60 4.20 -3.68
CA GLN A 166 -14.66 5.04 -4.25
C GLN A 166 -15.66 5.57 -3.21
N LEU A 167 -15.92 4.82 -2.14
CA LEU A 167 -16.91 5.17 -1.11
C LEU A 167 -16.32 6.02 0.04
N ALA A 168 -15.05 6.42 -0.04
CA ALA A 168 -14.35 7.05 1.07
C ALA A 168 -15.05 8.32 1.56
N ARG A 169 -15.61 9.14 0.67
CA ARG A 169 -16.23 10.41 1.05
C ARG A 169 -17.58 10.18 1.73
N SER A 170 -18.42 9.31 1.13
CA SER A 170 -19.77 8.98 1.62
C SER A 170 -19.78 8.14 2.90
N PHE A 171 -18.81 7.25 3.10
CA PHE A 171 -18.85 6.23 4.16
C PHE A 171 -17.56 6.14 5.00
N GLY A 172 -16.53 6.92 4.68
CA GLY A 172 -15.22 6.83 5.34
C GLY A 172 -14.37 5.66 4.85
N LEU A 173 -13.30 5.37 5.59
CA LEU A 173 -12.38 4.29 5.26
C LEU A 173 -12.94 2.93 5.70
N LEU A 174 -12.51 1.84 5.06
CA LEU A 174 -12.81 0.48 5.54
C LEU A 174 -12.46 0.30 7.03
N SER A 175 -11.32 0.86 7.42
CA SER A 175 -10.83 0.86 8.81
C SER A 175 -11.72 1.58 9.79
N ASP A 176 -12.57 2.51 9.36
CA ASP A 176 -13.52 3.17 10.26
C ASP A 176 -14.59 2.19 10.76
N HIS A 177 -14.82 1.12 10.01
CA HIS A 177 -15.85 0.11 10.29
C HIS A 177 -15.31 -1.10 11.05
N VAL A 178 -14.01 -1.15 11.35
CA VAL A 178 -13.40 -2.23 12.17
C VAL A 178 -13.90 -2.17 13.60
N LYS A 179 -14.57 -3.23 14.07
CA LYS A 179 -15.03 -3.36 15.46
C LYS A 179 -13.93 -3.95 16.35
N LYS A 180 -13.29 -5.01 15.86
CA LYS A 180 -12.17 -5.71 16.51
C LYS A 180 -11.35 -6.44 15.46
N PHE A 181 -10.12 -6.81 15.80
CA PHE A 181 -9.30 -7.69 14.98
C PHE A 181 -8.54 -8.70 15.83
N ARG A 182 -8.10 -9.78 15.20
CA ARG A 182 -7.29 -10.83 15.82
C ARG A 182 -5.87 -10.80 15.28
N ILE A 183 -4.88 -10.71 16.16
CA ILE A 183 -3.46 -10.61 15.81
C ILE A 183 -2.62 -11.59 16.63
N ILE A 184 -1.55 -12.12 16.02
CA ILE A 184 -0.51 -12.90 16.71
C ILE A 184 0.75 -12.05 16.84
N THR A 185 1.16 -11.74 18.07
CA THR A 185 2.30 -10.85 18.38
C THR A 185 3.65 -11.59 18.37
N ALA A 186 4.76 -10.86 18.53
CA ALA A 186 6.11 -11.43 18.40
C ALA A 186 6.45 -12.47 19.47
N ASP A 187 5.74 -12.46 20.59
CA ASP A 187 5.80 -13.46 21.66
C ASP A 187 4.96 -14.73 21.37
N GLY A 188 4.30 -14.79 20.22
CA GLY A 188 3.44 -15.90 19.80
C GLY A 188 2.06 -15.91 20.46
N GLN A 189 1.69 -14.87 21.20
CA GLN A 189 0.37 -14.77 21.83
C GLN A 189 -0.70 -14.31 20.85
N VAL A 190 -1.92 -14.80 21.05
CA VAL A 190 -3.09 -14.47 20.23
C VAL A 190 -3.93 -13.41 20.96
N HIS A 191 -4.17 -12.28 20.32
CA HIS A 191 -4.95 -11.18 20.88
C HIS A 191 -6.19 -10.88 20.01
N TRP A 192 -7.34 -10.71 20.67
CA TRP A 192 -8.48 -9.99 20.09
C TRP A 192 -8.47 -8.55 20.60
N VAL A 193 -8.21 -7.62 19.70
CA VAL A 193 -8.06 -6.18 19.99
C VAL A 193 -9.34 -5.47 19.58
N CYS A 194 -10.05 -4.88 20.52
CA CYS A 194 -11.35 -4.23 20.31
C CYS A 194 -11.20 -2.71 20.27
N ARG A 195 -11.96 -2.04 19.38
CA ARG A 195 -11.90 -0.58 19.19
C ARG A 195 -12.13 0.23 20.47
N ASN A 196 -13.06 -0.22 21.31
CA ASN A 196 -13.59 0.57 22.42
C ASN A 196 -13.06 0.13 23.80
N LEU A 197 -12.07 -0.76 23.85
CA LEU A 197 -11.47 -1.21 25.10
C LEU A 197 -10.19 -0.43 25.39
N TYR A 198 -10.06 0.11 26.61
CA TYR A 198 -8.94 0.97 26.98
C TYR A 198 -7.58 0.26 26.85
N GLN A 199 -7.49 -1.00 27.29
CA GLN A 199 -6.27 -1.81 27.20
C GLN A 199 -5.81 -2.11 25.75
N ASP A 200 -6.74 -2.02 24.80
CA ASP A 200 -6.52 -2.36 23.39
C ASP A 200 -6.13 -1.15 22.53
N GLN A 201 -6.26 0.07 23.07
CA GLN A 201 -6.10 1.32 22.32
C GLN A 201 -4.75 1.42 21.60
N ASP A 202 -3.67 0.94 22.21
CA ASP A 202 -2.34 1.00 21.62
C ASP A 202 -2.20 0.10 20.39
N LEU A 203 -2.58 -1.18 20.49
CA LEU A 203 -2.53 -2.08 19.33
C LEU A 203 -3.53 -1.65 18.27
N PHE A 204 -4.72 -1.17 18.66
CA PHE A 204 -5.71 -0.70 17.71
C PHE A 204 -5.20 0.50 16.90
N PHE A 205 -4.59 1.46 17.59
CA PHE A 205 -3.93 2.61 16.97
C PHE A 205 -2.79 2.20 16.05
N ALA A 206 -1.93 1.28 16.50
CA ALA A 206 -0.73 0.88 15.80
C ALA A 206 -1.01 0.02 14.55
N VAL A 207 -1.87 -0.98 14.65
CA VAL A 207 -2.16 -1.91 13.55
C VAL A 207 -2.94 -1.22 12.43
N LEU A 208 -3.83 -0.29 12.76
CA LEU A 208 -4.57 0.50 11.78
C LEU A 208 -3.87 1.83 11.50
N GLY A 209 -2.80 1.75 10.70
CA GLY A 209 -2.08 2.89 10.16
C GLY A 209 -0.57 2.85 10.35
N GLY A 210 -0.02 2.03 11.25
CA GLY A 210 1.41 1.97 11.57
C GLY A 210 2.23 1.06 10.66
N SER A 211 1.97 1.07 9.35
CA SER A 211 2.58 0.17 8.35
C SER A 211 2.24 -1.33 8.54
N PRO A 212 1.63 -1.99 7.55
CA PRO A 212 1.17 -3.38 7.69
C PRO A 212 2.26 -4.36 8.14
N GLY A 213 1.89 -5.27 9.05
CA GLY A 213 2.75 -6.36 9.50
C GLY A 213 3.84 -5.97 10.50
N ASN A 214 3.88 -4.72 10.98
CA ASN A 214 4.92 -4.24 11.92
C ASN A 214 4.71 -4.67 13.39
N PHE A 215 3.47 -4.98 13.78
CA PHE A 215 3.10 -5.24 15.18
C PHE A 215 2.66 -6.68 15.43
N GLY A 216 2.72 -7.53 14.41
CA GLY A 216 2.24 -8.90 14.47
C GLY A 216 1.58 -9.36 13.17
N VAL A 217 1.07 -10.59 13.23
CA VAL A 217 0.38 -11.27 12.15
C VAL A 217 -1.13 -11.10 12.32
N LEU A 218 -1.74 -10.18 11.56
CA LEU A 218 -3.19 -10.01 11.51
C LEU A 218 -3.83 -11.26 10.90
N THR A 219 -4.77 -11.90 11.58
CA THR A 219 -5.40 -13.17 11.14
C THR A 219 -6.88 -13.01 10.80
N HIS A 220 -7.63 -12.24 11.58
CA HIS A 220 -9.08 -12.04 11.40
C HIS A 220 -9.49 -10.61 11.71
N VAL A 221 -10.61 -10.17 11.14
CA VAL A 221 -11.19 -8.85 11.39
C VAL A 221 -12.71 -8.98 11.50
N SER A 222 -13.30 -8.20 12.42
CA SER A 222 -14.73 -7.97 12.51
C SER A 222 -15.08 -6.56 12.02
N LEU A 223 -16.02 -6.45 11.08
CA LEU A 223 -16.45 -5.20 10.47
C LEU A 223 -17.95 -4.96 10.71
N HIS A 224 -18.33 -3.70 10.89
CA HIS A 224 -19.67 -3.25 10.55
C HIS A 224 -19.83 -3.15 9.03
N VAL A 225 -20.99 -3.54 8.49
CA VAL A 225 -21.32 -3.43 7.07
C VAL A 225 -22.71 -2.84 6.86
N PHE A 226 -22.92 -2.23 5.71
CA PHE A 226 -24.14 -1.51 5.37
C PHE A 226 -25.13 -2.38 4.59
N ARG A 227 -26.43 -2.07 4.72
CA ARG A 227 -27.52 -2.79 4.04
C ARG A 227 -28.06 -1.94 2.90
N ASP A 228 -28.36 -2.55 1.76
CA ASP A 228 -28.92 -1.83 0.61
C ASP A 228 -30.21 -1.07 0.94
N GLN A 229 -31.07 -1.67 1.77
CA GLN A 229 -32.35 -1.08 2.16
C GLN A 229 -32.22 0.23 2.95
N ASP A 230 -31.08 0.47 3.60
CA ASP A 230 -30.82 1.71 4.36
C ASP A 230 -30.36 2.84 3.42
N HIS A 231 -30.04 2.52 2.17
CA HIS A 231 -29.51 3.44 1.15
C HIS A 231 -30.34 3.37 -0.15
N PRO A 232 -31.69 3.49 -0.08
CA PRO A 232 -32.56 3.33 -1.22
C PRO A 232 -32.29 4.41 -2.26
N ASN A 233 -32.56 4.11 -3.52
CA ASN A 233 -32.40 5.05 -4.62
C ASN A 233 -30.98 5.58 -4.88
N SER A 234 -29.93 5.05 -4.26
CA SER A 234 -28.55 5.39 -4.62
C SER A 234 -28.29 5.22 -6.12
N ARG A 235 -27.42 6.06 -6.70
CA ARG A 235 -27.12 6.14 -8.14
C ARG A 235 -25.62 6.15 -8.37
N GLY A 236 -25.17 5.67 -9.53
CA GLY A 236 -23.78 5.83 -9.92
C GLY A 236 -23.58 5.86 -11.42
N LEU A 237 -22.45 6.43 -11.81
CA LEU A 237 -21.98 6.58 -13.18
C LEU A 237 -20.58 5.96 -13.25
N ARG A 238 -20.43 4.96 -14.13
CA ARG A 238 -19.12 4.49 -14.61
C ARG A 238 -19.08 4.77 -16.10
N ALA A 239 -18.15 5.61 -16.53
CA ALA A 239 -18.01 5.91 -17.95
C ALA A 239 -16.55 5.99 -18.38
N ALA A 240 -16.28 5.55 -19.61
CA ALA A 240 -14.97 5.61 -20.24
C ALA A 240 -15.01 6.51 -21.48
N TYR A 241 -13.98 7.32 -21.64
CA TYR A 241 -13.85 8.29 -22.72
C TYR A 241 -12.44 8.17 -23.31
N PRO A 242 -12.27 8.23 -24.64
CA PRO A 242 -10.95 8.43 -25.21
C PRO A 242 -10.28 9.66 -24.60
N TYR A 243 -8.98 9.57 -24.34
CA TYR A 243 -8.23 10.68 -23.77
C TYR A 243 -8.30 11.88 -24.71
N ASP A 244 -8.87 12.96 -24.21
CA ASP A 244 -8.86 14.28 -24.83
C ASP A 244 -8.40 15.29 -23.79
N ARG A 245 -7.50 16.18 -24.22
CA ARG A 245 -6.83 17.16 -23.35
C ARG A 245 -7.82 18.12 -22.71
N GLN A 246 -8.78 18.63 -23.50
CA GLN A 246 -9.76 19.60 -23.02
C GLN A 246 -10.77 18.93 -22.08
N ARG A 247 -11.23 17.73 -22.44
CA ARG A 247 -12.09 16.89 -21.61
C ARG A 247 -11.47 16.58 -20.27
N PHE A 248 -10.22 16.12 -20.23
CA PHE A 248 -9.52 15.78 -18.99
C PHE A 248 -9.44 16.99 -18.05
N LYS A 249 -9.01 18.13 -18.60
CA LYS A 249 -8.93 19.40 -17.87
C LYS A 249 -10.31 19.84 -17.34
N ALA A 250 -11.36 19.73 -18.15
CA ALA A 250 -12.71 20.09 -17.74
C ALA A 250 -13.25 19.18 -16.62
N LEU A 251 -12.99 17.88 -16.68
CA LEU A 251 -13.36 16.93 -15.61
C LEU A 251 -12.62 17.22 -14.29
N LEU A 252 -11.32 17.55 -14.37
CA LEU A 252 -10.53 17.97 -13.21
C LEU A 252 -11.06 19.29 -12.62
N ASN A 253 -11.50 20.24 -13.44
CA ASN A 253 -12.11 21.48 -12.95
C ASN A 253 -13.38 21.21 -12.13
N VAL A 254 -14.23 20.25 -12.54
CA VAL A 254 -15.38 19.84 -11.73
C VAL A 254 -14.94 19.29 -10.36
N MET A 255 -13.81 18.56 -10.31
CA MET A 255 -13.25 18.06 -9.06
C MET A 255 -12.74 19.18 -8.16
N VAL A 256 -12.05 20.18 -8.72
CA VAL A 256 -11.56 21.35 -7.99
C VAL A 256 -12.72 22.15 -7.42
N GLU A 257 -13.76 22.40 -8.21
CA GLU A 257 -14.97 23.09 -7.72
C GLU A 257 -15.63 22.32 -6.57
N MET A 258 -15.74 20.99 -6.68
CA MET A 258 -16.23 20.13 -5.60
C MET A 258 -15.35 20.23 -4.34
N ALA A 259 -14.02 20.28 -4.51
CA ALA A 259 -13.08 20.34 -3.40
C ALA A 259 -13.00 21.72 -2.70
N GLU A 260 -13.31 22.79 -3.43
CA GLU A 260 -13.35 24.16 -2.94
C GLU A 260 -14.70 24.54 -2.32
N ASP A 261 -15.77 23.79 -2.59
CA ASP A 261 -17.06 23.95 -1.91
C ASP A 261 -17.03 23.33 -0.50
N GLU A 262 -16.88 24.18 0.52
CA GLU A 262 -16.89 23.78 1.92
C GLU A 262 -18.17 23.09 2.38
N ASN A 263 -19.28 23.36 1.70
CA ASN A 263 -20.59 22.84 2.02
C ASN A 263 -20.99 21.68 1.11
N PHE A 264 -20.08 21.18 0.26
CA PHE A 264 -20.42 20.13 -0.69
C PHE A 264 -21.01 18.90 0.06
N PRO A 265 -22.14 18.35 -0.39
CA PRO A 265 -22.82 17.25 0.30
C PRO A 265 -21.98 15.96 0.38
N ALA A 266 -21.99 15.29 1.54
CA ALA A 266 -21.11 14.17 1.86
C ALA A 266 -21.34 12.90 1.01
N ASP A 267 -22.55 12.78 0.48
CA ASP A 267 -23.15 11.66 -0.23
C ASP A 267 -22.72 11.51 -1.70
N TYR A 268 -21.90 12.43 -2.21
CA TYR A 268 -21.35 12.31 -3.55
C TYR A 268 -19.88 11.91 -3.52
N ASP A 269 -19.54 10.88 -4.28
CA ASP A 269 -18.18 10.45 -4.52
C ASP A 269 -17.79 10.68 -5.99
N TYR A 270 -16.56 11.13 -6.24
CA TYR A 270 -16.08 11.43 -7.59
C TYR A 270 -14.59 11.11 -7.75
N CYS A 271 -14.29 10.26 -8.74
CA CYS A 271 -12.95 9.81 -9.09
C CYS A 271 -12.75 9.88 -10.61
N ILE A 272 -11.58 10.35 -11.03
CA ILE A 272 -11.13 10.39 -12.42
C ILE A 272 -9.86 9.53 -12.50
N MET A 273 -9.79 8.67 -13.51
CA MET A 273 -8.61 7.88 -13.81
C MET A 273 -8.15 8.14 -15.25
N VAL A 274 -6.84 8.20 -15.46
CA VAL A 274 -6.20 8.17 -16.77
C VAL A 274 -5.38 6.89 -16.85
N SER A 275 -5.62 6.06 -17.86
CA SER A 275 -4.89 4.81 -18.04
C SER A 275 -4.58 4.52 -19.50
N GLU A 276 -3.39 3.99 -19.77
CA GLU A 276 -2.99 3.46 -21.07
C GLU A 276 -3.08 1.93 -21.18
N GLU A 277 -3.72 1.25 -20.23
CA GLU A 277 -4.03 -0.18 -20.31
C GLU A 277 -5.55 -0.41 -20.26
N CYS A 278 -6.02 -1.49 -20.88
CA CYS A 278 -7.40 -1.94 -20.74
C CYS A 278 -7.68 -2.39 -19.30
N GLN A 279 -8.49 -1.60 -18.59
CA GLN A 279 -8.94 -1.89 -17.23
C GLN A 279 -10.34 -2.56 -17.19
N PHE A 280 -10.80 -3.05 -18.32
CA PHE A 280 -12.17 -3.54 -18.52
C PHE A 280 -12.17 -4.96 -19.10
N ASP A 281 -13.30 -5.66 -18.95
CA ASP A 281 -13.57 -6.84 -19.77
C ASP A 281 -13.72 -6.38 -21.23
N THR A 282 -12.91 -6.95 -22.12
CA THR A 282 -12.86 -6.56 -23.53
C THR A 282 -14.15 -6.86 -24.29
N LYS A 283 -15.03 -7.69 -23.72
CA LYS A 283 -16.36 -7.99 -24.27
C LYS A 283 -17.32 -6.78 -24.30
N GLU A 284 -17.05 -5.74 -23.52
CA GLU A 284 -17.88 -4.53 -23.46
C GLU A 284 -17.44 -3.44 -24.46
N LEU A 285 -16.45 -3.71 -25.30
CA LEU A 285 -15.80 -2.71 -26.13
C LEU A 285 -16.13 -2.91 -27.61
N THR A 286 -16.27 -1.79 -28.33
CA THR A 286 -16.53 -1.81 -29.78
C THR A 286 -15.24 -2.05 -30.57
N TYR A 287 -15.36 -2.74 -31.71
CA TYR A 287 -14.26 -3.05 -32.64
C TYR A 287 -13.36 -1.84 -32.98
N ASP A 288 -13.97 -0.66 -33.16
CA ASP A 288 -13.27 0.59 -33.52
C ASP A 288 -12.34 1.15 -32.42
N MET A 289 -12.46 0.67 -31.18
CA MET A 289 -11.59 1.09 -30.06
C MET A 289 -10.32 0.23 -29.93
N ILE A 290 -10.34 -0.96 -30.53
CA ILE A 290 -9.32 -2.00 -30.33
C ILE A 290 -8.29 -1.98 -31.48
N TYR A 291 -8.62 -1.36 -32.62
CA TYR A 291 -7.77 -1.38 -33.81
C TYR A 291 -7.34 0.01 -34.29
N ASP A 292 -6.02 0.23 -34.27
CA ASP A 292 -5.34 1.06 -35.28
C ASP A 292 -5.09 0.20 -36.54
N ARG A 293 -4.97 0.85 -37.71
CA ARG A 293 -4.99 0.24 -39.06
C ARG A 293 -3.71 -0.53 -39.42
N THR A 294 -3.29 -1.48 -38.58
CA THR A 294 -2.16 -2.38 -38.84
C THR A 294 -2.50 -3.80 -38.39
N PRO A 295 -2.33 -4.84 -39.23
CA PRO A 295 -3.05 -6.12 -39.04
C PRO A 295 -2.63 -6.99 -37.83
N HIS A 296 -1.68 -6.57 -36.99
CA HIS A 296 -1.05 -7.47 -36.01
C HIS A 296 -0.82 -6.89 -34.60
N GLN A 297 -1.37 -5.73 -34.24
CA GLN A 297 -1.26 -5.20 -32.87
C GLN A 297 -2.56 -4.50 -32.44
N VAL A 298 -3.23 -5.06 -31.43
CA VAL A 298 -4.30 -4.35 -30.70
C VAL A 298 -3.63 -3.26 -29.88
N VAL A 299 -3.85 -2.00 -30.24
CA VAL A 299 -3.30 -0.83 -29.52
C VAL A 299 -4.42 -0.24 -28.68
N TRP A 300 -4.34 -0.41 -27.36
CA TRP A 300 -5.28 0.23 -26.45
C TRP A 300 -5.10 1.75 -26.47
N PRO A 301 -6.14 2.54 -26.81
CA PRO A 301 -6.04 3.99 -26.75
C PRO A 301 -5.98 4.44 -25.28
N ARG A 302 -5.34 5.58 -25.02
CA ARG A 302 -5.39 6.21 -23.70
C ARG A 302 -6.84 6.54 -23.35
N MET A 303 -7.26 6.21 -22.14
CA MET A 303 -8.63 6.42 -21.69
C MET A 303 -8.69 7.30 -20.45
N ILE A 304 -9.74 8.11 -20.37
CA ILE A 304 -10.22 8.75 -19.14
C ILE A 304 -11.40 7.92 -18.64
N VAL A 305 -11.32 7.45 -17.40
CA VAL A 305 -12.39 6.71 -16.74
C VAL A 305 -12.95 7.58 -15.62
N VAL A 306 -14.26 7.73 -15.59
CA VAL A 306 -14.97 8.52 -14.59
C VAL A 306 -15.84 7.61 -13.75
N PHE A 307 -15.68 7.73 -12.44
CA PHE A 307 -16.55 7.12 -11.45
C PHE A 307 -17.22 8.25 -10.67
N ALA A 308 -18.55 8.31 -10.70
CA ALA A 308 -19.32 9.20 -9.85
C ALA A 308 -20.45 8.43 -9.18
N GLN A 309 -20.80 8.83 -7.97
CA GLN A 309 -21.83 8.17 -7.19
C GLN A 309 -22.60 9.20 -6.37
N TRP A 310 -23.89 8.96 -6.20
CA TRP A 310 -24.69 9.53 -5.12
C TRP A 310 -25.19 8.38 -4.24
N SER A 311 -24.79 8.40 -2.97
CA SER A 311 -25.18 7.43 -1.96
C SER A 311 -26.29 8.02 -1.10
N ASN A 312 -27.48 7.43 -1.07
CA ASN A 312 -28.51 7.93 -0.18
C ASN A 312 -28.11 7.64 1.28
N LEU A 313 -27.77 8.67 2.05
CA LEU A 313 -27.33 8.53 3.45
C LEU A 313 -28.45 8.74 4.47
N GLN A 314 -29.64 9.18 4.05
CA GLN A 314 -30.76 9.53 4.96
C GLN A 314 -32.06 8.76 4.67
N GLY A 315 -31.99 7.69 3.87
CA GLY A 315 -33.14 6.86 3.53
C GLY A 315 -34.20 7.63 2.76
N ASP A 316 -35.47 7.37 3.05
CA ASP A 316 -36.61 7.96 2.33
C ASP A 316 -36.74 9.49 2.52
N GLN A 317 -36.01 10.07 3.48
CA GLN A 317 -35.99 11.52 3.71
C GLN A 317 -35.08 12.26 2.73
N GLN A 318 -34.24 11.55 1.96
CA GLN A 318 -33.32 12.15 1.02
C GLN A 318 -33.81 12.07 -0.42
N SER A 319 -33.65 13.16 -1.17
CA SER A 319 -33.92 13.22 -2.61
C SER A 319 -32.64 13.35 -3.41
N TYR A 320 -32.54 12.60 -4.50
CA TYR A 320 -31.41 12.67 -5.42
C TYR A 320 -31.40 13.97 -6.22
N ASN A 321 -30.31 14.73 -6.15
CA ASN A 321 -30.07 15.86 -7.03
C ASN A 321 -29.12 15.46 -8.18
N PRO A 322 -29.59 15.46 -9.45
CA PRO A 322 -28.77 15.03 -10.57
C PRO A 322 -27.74 16.06 -11.03
N ASN A 323 -27.82 17.32 -10.60
CA ASN A 323 -27.04 18.44 -11.16
C ASN A 323 -25.54 18.17 -11.21
N PHE A 324 -24.98 17.54 -10.17
CA PHE A 324 -23.55 17.22 -10.12
C PHE A 324 -23.14 16.19 -11.20
N ILE A 325 -23.87 15.08 -11.30
CA ILE A 325 -23.59 14.04 -12.31
C ILE A 325 -23.91 14.55 -13.72
N ASP A 326 -24.95 15.37 -13.87
CA ASP A 326 -25.31 16.02 -15.13
C ASP A 326 -24.19 16.97 -15.61
N LYS A 327 -23.59 17.74 -14.70
CA LYS A 327 -22.43 18.58 -14.99
C LYS A 327 -21.23 17.75 -15.47
N ILE A 328 -20.93 16.62 -14.83
CA ILE A 328 -19.89 15.69 -15.28
C ILE A 328 -20.17 15.22 -16.70
N ARG A 329 -21.39 14.77 -17.00
CA ARG A 329 -21.76 14.32 -18.34
C ARG A 329 -21.66 15.44 -19.39
N GLN A 330 -22.06 16.66 -19.03
CA GLN A 330 -21.98 17.82 -19.91
C GLN A 330 -20.54 18.12 -20.34
N VAL A 331 -19.59 18.14 -19.39
CA VAL A 331 -18.18 18.43 -19.70
C VAL A 331 -17.44 17.24 -20.31
N ALA A 332 -17.85 16.01 -19.98
CA ALA A 332 -17.27 14.80 -20.56
C ALA A 332 -17.68 14.62 -22.03
N GLY A 333 -18.91 15.00 -22.39
CA GLY A 333 -19.47 14.75 -23.70
C GLY A 333 -19.81 13.28 -23.93
N LYS A 334 -19.70 12.80 -25.18
CA LYS A 334 -20.04 11.41 -25.53
C LYS A 334 -18.92 10.45 -25.12
N GLY A 335 -19.30 9.36 -24.46
CA GLY A 335 -18.42 8.26 -24.09
C GLY A 335 -19.22 6.98 -23.86
N ILE A 336 -18.55 5.94 -23.37
CA ILE A 336 -19.14 4.64 -23.10
C ILE A 336 -19.59 4.60 -21.66
N ILE A 337 -20.90 4.46 -21.47
CA ILE A 337 -21.52 4.39 -20.16
C ILE A 337 -21.68 2.91 -19.80
N GLN A 338 -20.89 2.44 -18.84
CA GLN A 338 -20.96 1.07 -18.31
C GLN A 338 -21.97 0.96 -17.18
N VAL A 339 -22.09 2.01 -16.36
CA VAL A 339 -23.11 2.15 -15.31
C VAL A 339 -23.73 3.52 -15.45
N SER A 340 -25.07 3.59 -15.46
CA SER A 340 -25.82 4.83 -15.63
C SER A 340 -26.55 5.22 -14.36
N ASP A 341 -26.46 6.51 -14.01
CA ASP A 341 -27.17 7.13 -12.87
C ASP A 341 -28.69 7.17 -13.08
N LYS A 342 -29.16 6.88 -14.30
CA LYS A 342 -30.59 6.84 -14.62
C LYS A 342 -31.25 5.51 -14.25
N VAL A 343 -30.45 4.48 -13.95
CA VAL A 343 -30.94 3.16 -13.53
C VAL A 343 -30.65 2.96 -12.05
N TYR A 344 -31.67 2.66 -11.26
CA TYR A 344 -31.47 2.30 -9.86
C TYR A 344 -30.63 1.03 -9.76
N THR A 345 -29.55 1.10 -8.98
CA THR A 345 -28.66 -0.02 -8.69
C THR A 345 -28.42 -0.06 -7.17
N PRO A 346 -28.76 -1.15 -6.48
CA PRO A 346 -28.46 -1.28 -5.05
C PRO A 346 -26.96 -1.11 -4.76
N MET A 347 -26.61 -0.56 -3.60
CA MET A 347 -25.22 -0.23 -3.26
C MET A 347 -24.29 -1.44 -3.27
N SER A 348 -24.75 -2.62 -2.84
CA SER A 348 -24.00 -3.88 -2.91
C SER A 348 -23.63 -4.25 -4.35
N LYS A 349 -24.51 -4.00 -5.31
CA LYS A 349 -24.21 -4.17 -6.73
C LYS A 349 -23.34 -3.02 -7.26
N LEU A 350 -23.64 -1.79 -6.88
CA LEU A 350 -22.91 -0.60 -7.33
C LEU A 350 -21.43 -0.64 -6.92
N THR A 351 -21.14 -1.04 -5.68
CA THR A 351 -19.78 -1.23 -5.17
C THR A 351 -18.98 -2.25 -5.98
N SER A 352 -19.62 -3.32 -6.47
CA SER A 352 -18.95 -4.28 -7.35
C SER A 352 -18.58 -3.70 -8.71
N HIS A 353 -19.34 -2.72 -9.21
CA HIS A 353 -18.99 -2.02 -10.45
C HIS A 353 -17.80 -1.08 -10.28
N TRP A 354 -17.32 -0.82 -9.06
CA TRP A 354 -16.10 -0.05 -8.81
C TRP A 354 -14.85 -0.93 -8.80
N ILE A 355 -15.02 -2.26 -8.80
CA ILE A 355 -13.92 -3.20 -8.86
C ILE A 355 -13.35 -3.28 -10.28
N ILE A 356 -12.03 -3.31 -10.36
CA ILE A 356 -11.26 -3.48 -11.59
C ILE A 356 -10.75 -4.93 -11.62
N PRO A 357 -11.09 -5.71 -12.65
CA PRO A 357 -10.81 -7.14 -12.68
C PRO A 357 -9.38 -7.49 -13.17
N ILE A 358 -8.39 -6.63 -12.96
CA ILE A 358 -7.00 -6.87 -13.36
C ILE A 358 -6.09 -6.94 -12.13
N SER A 359 -5.05 -7.79 -12.21
CA SER A 359 -4.07 -7.93 -11.11
C SER A 359 -3.06 -6.80 -11.08
N ARG A 360 -2.80 -6.19 -12.24
CA ARG A 360 -1.85 -5.10 -12.45
C ARG A 360 -2.25 -4.29 -13.67
N GLU A 361 -1.92 -3.00 -13.65
CA GLU A 361 -2.13 -2.09 -14.77
C GLU A 361 -1.13 -2.32 -15.89
N PHE A 362 0.15 -2.59 -15.59
CA PHE A 362 1.11 -2.97 -16.62
C PHE A 362 2.07 -4.04 -16.10
N LYS A 363 2.63 -4.83 -17.04
CA LYS A 363 3.70 -5.81 -16.76
C LYS A 363 5.09 -5.16 -16.57
N TYR A 364 5.20 -3.86 -16.83
CA TYR A 364 6.46 -3.12 -16.73
C TYR A 364 6.87 -2.82 -15.29
N PRO A 365 8.17 -2.58 -15.04
CA PRO A 365 8.65 -1.86 -13.86
C PRO A 365 7.95 -0.50 -13.70
N TYR A 366 7.94 0.05 -12.49
CA TYR A 366 7.25 1.29 -12.17
C TYR A 366 7.95 2.13 -11.09
N VAL A 367 7.61 3.42 -11.07
CA VAL A 367 7.76 4.31 -9.92
C VAL A 367 6.37 4.84 -9.56
N LYS A 368 5.88 4.48 -8.38
CA LYS A 368 4.52 4.84 -7.89
C LYS A 368 4.58 5.85 -6.76
N ARG A 369 3.64 6.79 -6.77
CA ARG A 369 3.46 7.79 -5.70
C ARG A 369 1.97 8.03 -5.48
N THR A 370 1.55 8.06 -4.22
CA THR A 370 0.23 8.56 -3.83
C THR A 370 0.38 9.73 -2.89
N TYR A 371 -0.34 10.78 -3.23
CA TYR A 371 -0.30 12.09 -2.62
C TYR A 371 -1.63 12.40 -1.94
N SER A 372 -1.53 13.05 -0.81
CA SER A 372 -2.65 13.57 -0.05
C SER A 372 -2.47 15.07 0.11
N SER A 373 -3.47 15.82 -0.31
CA SER A 373 -3.55 17.27 -0.09
C SER A 373 -4.75 17.63 0.76
N ASN A 374 -4.53 18.44 1.80
CA ASN A 374 -5.60 19.08 2.56
C ASN A 374 -5.89 20.52 2.08
N SER A 375 -5.35 20.91 0.92
CA SER A 375 -5.55 22.24 0.34
C SER A 375 -7.03 22.60 0.30
N SER A 376 -7.38 23.72 0.92
CA SER A 376 -8.74 24.23 1.06
C SER A 376 -8.84 25.65 0.50
N SER A 377 -10.09 26.06 0.18
CA SER A 377 -10.53 27.40 -0.24
C SER A 377 -9.68 28.12 -1.31
N GLN A 378 -10.15 28.11 -2.56
CA GLN A 378 -9.71 28.94 -3.71
C GLN A 378 -8.25 28.81 -4.17
N ARG A 379 -7.38 28.16 -3.40
CA ARG A 379 -5.96 28.00 -3.74
C ARG A 379 -5.75 27.08 -4.93
N LEU A 380 -6.58 26.06 -5.12
CA LEU A 380 -6.37 25.07 -6.19
C LEU A 380 -6.64 25.71 -7.55
N LYS A 381 -7.72 26.47 -7.65
CA LYS A 381 -8.02 27.25 -8.86
C LYS A 381 -6.99 28.34 -9.09
N ASP A 382 -6.69 29.15 -8.08
CA ASP A 382 -5.79 30.31 -8.20
C ASP A 382 -4.34 29.90 -8.53
N LEU A 383 -3.86 28.81 -7.92
CA LEU A 383 -2.52 28.28 -8.19
C LEU A 383 -2.46 27.43 -9.45
N ARG A 384 -3.59 27.25 -10.15
CA ARG A 384 -3.72 26.49 -11.39
C ARG A 384 -3.35 25.01 -11.22
N TRP A 385 -3.88 24.37 -10.18
CA TRP A 385 -3.64 22.95 -9.87
C TRP A 385 -4.02 22.04 -11.05
N THR A 386 -5.19 22.29 -11.67
CA THR A 386 -5.65 21.55 -12.85
C THR A 386 -4.66 21.61 -14.00
N ASP A 387 -4.09 22.79 -14.27
CA ASP A 387 -3.08 22.97 -15.33
C ASP A 387 -1.80 22.21 -15.02
N TRP A 388 -1.38 22.23 -13.75
CA TRP A 388 -0.20 21.48 -13.34
C TRP A 388 -0.40 19.97 -13.49
N VAL A 389 -1.52 19.42 -13.03
CA VAL A 389 -1.82 17.98 -13.21
C VAL A 389 -1.81 17.62 -14.69
N TYR A 390 -2.50 18.43 -15.50
CA TYR A 390 -2.51 18.29 -16.95
C TYR A 390 -1.09 18.27 -17.53
N ASP A 391 -0.25 19.25 -17.19
CA ASP A 391 1.13 19.34 -17.66
C ASP A 391 1.97 18.14 -17.23
N ARG A 392 1.78 17.62 -16.01
CA ARG A 392 2.47 16.42 -15.54
C ARG A 392 2.13 15.19 -16.39
N ILE A 393 0.85 14.97 -16.70
CA ILE A 393 0.42 13.88 -17.57
C ILE A 393 1.05 14.02 -18.96
N GLU A 394 1.02 15.21 -19.54
CA GLU A 394 1.61 15.47 -20.86
C GLU A 394 3.14 15.27 -20.87
N VAL A 395 3.86 15.73 -19.84
CA VAL A 395 5.31 15.49 -19.71
C VAL A 395 5.62 14.00 -19.63
N GLY A 396 4.83 13.22 -18.89
CA GLY A 396 5.03 11.77 -18.79
C GLY A 396 4.85 11.08 -20.16
N HIS A 397 3.84 11.51 -20.93
CA HIS A 397 3.66 11.05 -22.31
C HIS A 397 4.83 11.44 -23.22
N CYS A 398 5.34 12.67 -23.14
CA CYS A 398 6.51 13.11 -23.91
C CYS A 398 7.77 12.28 -23.59
N LEU A 399 7.90 11.79 -22.35
CA LEU A 399 8.97 10.89 -21.93
C LEU A 399 8.73 9.42 -22.33
N SER A 400 7.64 9.14 -23.05
CA SER A 400 7.23 7.78 -23.45
C SER A 400 7.03 6.83 -22.26
N LEU A 401 6.61 7.38 -21.11
CA LEU A 401 6.22 6.59 -19.93
C LEU A 401 4.79 6.08 -20.09
N LYS A 402 4.51 4.90 -19.54
CA LYS A 402 3.16 4.34 -19.44
C LYS A 402 2.52 4.80 -18.16
N LEU A 403 1.50 5.65 -18.25
CA LEU A 403 0.89 6.27 -17.08
C LEU A 403 -0.38 5.54 -16.63
N SER A 404 -0.53 5.43 -15.31
CA SER A 404 -1.79 5.15 -14.63
C SER A 404 -1.95 6.19 -13.53
N ALA A 405 -2.94 7.06 -13.65
CA ALA A 405 -3.15 8.15 -12.71
C ALA A 405 -4.60 8.20 -12.23
N GLN A 406 -4.81 8.35 -10.93
CA GLN A 406 -6.09 8.46 -10.26
C GLN A 406 -6.15 9.76 -9.46
N PHE A 407 -7.26 10.49 -9.59
CA PHE A 407 -7.56 11.71 -8.86
C PHE A 407 -8.93 11.55 -8.20
N GLN A 408 -9.04 11.87 -6.92
CA GLN A 408 -10.29 11.72 -6.19
C GLN A 408 -10.46 12.80 -5.14
N HIS A 409 -11.67 13.34 -5.04
CA HIS A 409 -12.06 14.16 -3.90
C HIS A 409 -12.66 13.27 -2.80
N ILE A 410 -11.98 13.19 -1.66
CA ILE A 410 -12.32 12.25 -0.57
C ILE A 410 -12.65 12.91 0.75
N GLY A 411 -12.18 14.14 0.98
CA GLY A 411 -12.40 14.87 2.23
C GLY A 411 -13.44 15.96 2.10
N GLY A 412 -13.24 17.07 2.81
CA GLY A 412 -14.21 18.15 2.96
C GLY A 412 -14.94 18.04 4.30
N SER A 413 -15.36 19.18 4.84
CA SER A 413 -15.89 19.29 6.20
C SER A 413 -17.07 18.33 6.44
N ASN A 414 -17.95 18.15 5.46
CA ASN A 414 -19.12 17.29 5.57
C ASN A 414 -18.84 15.79 5.30
N SER A 415 -17.69 15.44 4.72
CA SER A 415 -17.37 14.05 4.36
C SER A 415 -17.30 13.13 5.58
N ARG A 416 -17.73 11.87 5.43
CA ARG A 416 -17.52 10.86 6.48
C ARG A 416 -16.04 10.54 6.66
N PHE A 417 -15.24 10.61 5.59
CA PHE A 417 -13.79 10.51 5.66
C PHE A 417 -13.18 11.44 6.72
N PHE A 418 -13.51 12.73 6.66
CA PHE A 418 -13.02 13.74 7.59
C PHE A 418 -13.65 13.61 8.98
N GLN A 419 -14.98 13.46 9.04
CA GLN A 419 -15.71 13.42 10.31
C GLN A 419 -15.33 12.21 11.17
N ASN A 420 -15.19 11.02 10.57
CA ASN A 420 -14.72 9.83 11.27
C ASN A 420 -13.27 9.99 11.75
N GLY A 421 -12.48 10.83 11.07
CA GLY A 421 -11.07 11.08 11.37
C GLY A 421 -10.81 11.86 12.65
N LYS A 422 -11.71 12.79 13.03
CA LYS A 422 -11.50 13.74 14.14
C LYS A 422 -11.20 13.07 15.48
N ASN A 423 -11.83 11.94 15.75
CA ASN A 423 -11.67 11.18 16.99
C ASN A 423 -11.33 9.71 16.69
N SER A 424 -10.68 9.45 15.56
CA SER A 424 -10.38 8.08 15.16
C SER A 424 -9.30 7.49 16.09
N PRO A 425 -9.50 6.27 16.65
CA PRO A 425 -8.48 5.59 17.44
C PRO A 425 -7.35 4.99 16.59
N THR A 426 -7.21 5.39 15.31
CA THR A 426 -6.25 4.89 14.32
C THR A 426 -5.07 5.83 14.15
N SER A 427 -3.94 5.35 13.60
CA SER A 427 -2.73 6.16 13.39
C SER A 427 -2.65 6.90 12.04
N PHE A 428 -3.72 6.90 11.24
CA PHE A 428 -3.74 7.63 9.96
C PHE A 428 -3.58 9.15 10.16
N SER A 429 -2.54 9.76 9.57
CA SER A 429 -2.33 11.23 9.61
C SER A 429 -2.77 11.98 8.36
N TRP A 430 -3.59 11.35 7.52
CA TRP A 430 -4.10 11.93 6.28
C TRP A 430 -5.63 12.04 6.34
N ARG A 431 -6.22 12.12 7.53
CA ARG A 431 -7.69 12.19 7.69
C ARG A 431 -8.27 13.57 7.38
N ASP A 432 -7.40 14.55 7.17
CA ASP A 432 -7.69 15.89 6.69
C ASP A 432 -7.56 16.03 5.16
N THR A 433 -7.17 14.97 4.44
CA THR A 433 -7.06 14.98 2.98
C THR A 433 -8.37 15.37 2.32
N ARG A 434 -8.32 16.38 1.44
CA ARG A 434 -9.40 16.71 0.51
C ARG A 434 -9.22 16.04 -0.84
N LEU A 435 -8.01 16.09 -1.40
CA LEU A 435 -7.68 15.50 -2.69
C LEU A 435 -6.63 14.40 -2.53
N GLY A 436 -6.99 13.21 -2.99
CA GLY A 436 -6.08 12.08 -3.15
C GLY A 436 -5.64 11.96 -4.61
N CYS A 437 -4.35 11.79 -4.85
CA CYS A 437 -3.81 11.62 -6.20
C CYS A 437 -2.80 10.46 -6.21
N THR A 438 -3.08 9.40 -6.96
CA THR A 438 -2.11 8.33 -7.25
C THR A 438 -1.62 8.53 -8.66
N MET A 439 -0.32 8.70 -8.86
CA MET A 439 0.26 8.95 -10.18
C MET A 439 1.41 7.99 -10.39
N ASP A 440 1.23 7.05 -11.30
CA ASP A 440 2.15 5.94 -11.51
C ASP A 440 2.79 6.04 -12.89
N ALA A 441 4.13 5.93 -12.92
CA ALA A 441 4.90 5.85 -14.14
C ALA A 441 5.48 4.45 -14.29
N PHE A 442 4.99 3.73 -15.29
CA PHE A 442 5.54 2.46 -15.75
C PHE A 442 6.50 2.73 -16.92
N TYR A 443 7.58 1.95 -17.00
CA TYR A 443 8.69 2.28 -17.91
C TYR A 443 9.33 1.05 -18.54
N HIS A 444 9.85 1.19 -19.77
CA HIS A 444 10.65 0.15 -20.42
C HIS A 444 12.09 0.12 -19.86
N SER A 445 12.84 -0.94 -20.17
CA SER A 445 14.26 -1.03 -19.77
C SER A 445 15.03 0.21 -20.24
N GLY A 446 15.90 0.74 -19.37
CA GLY A 446 16.65 1.97 -19.61
C GLY A 446 15.90 3.29 -19.35
N GLN A 447 14.60 3.24 -19.00
CA GLN A 447 13.80 4.46 -18.75
C GLN A 447 13.58 4.79 -17.25
N ARG A 448 14.27 4.10 -16.34
CA ARG A 448 14.09 4.23 -14.88
C ARG A 448 14.35 5.66 -14.39
N GLU A 449 15.42 6.30 -14.88
CA GLU A 449 15.78 7.66 -14.47
C GLU A 449 14.76 8.70 -14.92
N GLN A 450 14.18 8.55 -16.11
CA GLN A 450 13.13 9.43 -16.61
C GLN A 450 11.87 9.30 -15.76
N ALA A 451 11.49 8.07 -15.37
CA ALA A 451 10.36 7.84 -14.48
C ALA A 451 10.59 8.45 -13.09
N ILE A 452 11.79 8.33 -12.53
CA ILE A 452 12.18 8.97 -11.26
C ILE A 452 12.12 10.49 -11.37
N LYS A 453 12.72 11.08 -12.41
CA LYS A 453 12.71 12.53 -12.63
C LYS A 453 11.29 13.06 -12.83
N TRP A 454 10.43 12.29 -13.50
CA TRP A 454 9.02 12.63 -13.63
C TRP A 454 8.31 12.64 -12.26
N GLN A 455 8.59 11.68 -11.39
CA GLN A 455 8.03 11.68 -10.03
C GLN A 455 8.58 12.81 -9.15
N GLN A 456 9.86 13.16 -9.27
CA GLN A 456 10.42 14.30 -8.55
C GLN A 456 9.71 15.62 -8.91
N GLY A 457 9.37 15.80 -10.19
CA GLY A 457 8.54 16.94 -10.62
C GLY A 457 7.10 16.88 -10.07
N ASN A 458 6.56 15.69 -9.80
CA ASN A 458 5.27 15.54 -9.11
C ASN A 458 5.41 15.96 -7.63
N ASP A 459 6.47 15.52 -6.97
CA ASP A 459 6.80 15.83 -5.56
C ASP A 459 6.98 17.34 -5.29
N GLU A 460 7.33 18.14 -6.31
CA GLU A 460 7.38 19.60 -6.20
C GLU A 460 5.99 20.25 -6.12
N GLY A 461 5.01 19.66 -6.81
CA GLY A 461 3.65 20.15 -6.81
C GLY A 461 2.87 19.70 -5.60
N VAL A 462 2.85 18.38 -5.37
CA VAL A 462 2.11 17.71 -4.29
C VAL A 462 2.97 16.66 -3.60
N GLY A 463 2.73 16.40 -2.32
CA GLY A 463 3.33 15.26 -1.62
C GLY A 463 4.53 15.53 -0.72
N LYS A 464 4.89 16.79 -0.50
CA LYS A 464 5.88 17.17 0.51
C LYS A 464 5.39 18.34 1.35
N PRO A 465 5.87 18.49 2.60
CA PRO A 465 5.67 19.72 3.35
C PRO A 465 6.07 20.92 2.49
N LYS A 466 5.24 21.97 2.47
CA LYS A 466 5.49 23.20 1.69
C LYS A 466 5.57 22.95 0.17
N ALA A 467 4.83 21.98 -0.35
CA ALA A 467 4.67 21.82 -1.79
C ALA A 467 3.89 23.00 -2.40
N LYS A 468 3.91 23.11 -3.73
CA LYS A 468 3.39 24.27 -4.46
C LYS A 468 1.93 24.62 -4.11
N PHE A 469 1.07 23.61 -3.92
CA PHE A 469 -0.37 23.81 -3.78
C PHE A 469 -0.88 23.77 -2.34
N CYS A 470 -0.08 23.24 -1.41
CA CYS A 470 -0.40 23.22 0.01
C CYS A 470 0.83 23.05 0.89
N GLU A 471 0.81 23.70 2.05
CA GLU A 471 1.89 23.60 3.03
C GLU A 471 1.89 22.27 3.79
N HIS A 472 0.75 21.58 3.85
CA HIS A 472 0.55 20.31 4.57
C HIS A 472 0.28 19.14 3.63
N ASP A 473 0.82 19.23 2.42
CA ASP A 473 0.84 18.13 1.47
C ASP A 473 1.75 17.01 1.99
N ARG A 474 1.30 15.77 1.77
CA ARG A 474 1.95 14.58 2.33
C ARG A 474 1.79 13.38 1.41
N ARG A 475 2.49 12.29 1.74
CA ARG A 475 2.37 11.01 1.06
C ARG A 475 1.54 10.05 1.91
N VAL A 476 1.12 8.96 1.31
CA VAL A 476 0.45 7.87 2.04
C VAL A 476 1.23 6.57 1.88
N LEU A 477 1.19 5.76 2.94
CA LEU A 477 2.09 4.60 3.10
C LEU A 477 1.95 3.58 1.97
N TRP A 478 0.72 3.26 1.56
CA TRP A 478 0.46 2.20 0.58
C TRP A 478 0.84 2.57 -0.85
N GLY A 479 1.12 3.86 -1.10
CA GLY A 479 1.33 4.41 -2.43
C GLY A 479 2.74 4.89 -2.69
N SER A 480 3.69 4.65 -1.79
CA SER A 480 4.99 5.32 -1.83
C SER A 480 6.17 4.39 -2.12
N HIS A 481 7.20 4.97 -2.75
CA HIS A 481 8.45 4.33 -3.13
C HIS A 481 9.55 4.42 -2.06
N ASP A 482 9.29 5.10 -0.94
CA ASP A 482 10.33 5.30 0.07
C ASP A 482 10.75 3.96 0.73
N LEU A 483 12.00 3.87 1.18
CA LEU A 483 12.58 2.63 1.72
C LEU A 483 13.16 2.81 3.13
N ASP A 484 13.03 4.00 3.68
CA ASP A 484 13.41 4.34 5.04
C ASP A 484 12.30 5.21 5.63
N LEU A 485 11.49 4.62 6.50
CA LEU A 485 10.38 5.33 7.12
C LEU A 485 10.84 6.34 8.16
N SER A 486 11.94 6.12 8.88
CA SER A 486 12.44 7.09 9.87
C SER A 486 12.90 8.37 9.17
N ALA A 487 13.62 8.27 8.05
CA ALA A 487 14.01 9.43 7.27
C ALA A 487 12.83 10.16 6.61
N ASN A 488 11.70 9.48 6.44
CA ASN A 488 10.55 9.98 5.70
C ASN A 488 9.26 10.12 6.56
N GLN A 489 9.35 9.98 7.88
CA GLN A 489 8.17 9.91 8.77
C GLN A 489 7.29 11.17 8.68
N GLN A 490 7.90 12.33 8.44
CA GLN A 490 7.24 13.61 8.22
C GLN A 490 6.31 13.64 7.00
N TYR A 491 6.47 12.72 6.06
CA TYR A 491 5.56 12.59 4.91
C TYR A 491 4.34 11.72 5.24
N TYR A 492 4.34 10.98 6.36
CA TYR A 492 3.31 9.98 6.67
C TYR A 492 2.59 10.21 8.00
N TYR A 493 3.29 10.65 9.04
CA TYR A 493 2.77 10.71 10.42
C TYR A 493 2.86 12.10 11.06
N ASP A 494 4.02 12.77 10.93
CA ASP A 494 4.42 13.84 11.86
C ASP A 494 4.31 15.27 11.29
N GLN A 495 3.31 15.56 10.45
CA GLN A 495 3.03 16.94 10.03
C GLN A 495 2.24 17.76 11.09
N HIS A 496 1.92 17.13 12.23
CA HIS A 496 1.17 17.71 13.34
C HIS A 496 1.93 17.45 14.65
N PRO A 497 1.74 18.28 15.72
CA PRO A 497 2.57 18.23 16.93
C PRO A 497 2.40 16.98 17.81
N GLU A 498 1.61 15.99 17.38
CA GLU A 498 1.14 14.88 18.21
C GLU A 498 2.10 13.68 18.32
N GLY A 499 3.35 13.79 17.82
CA GLY A 499 4.38 12.75 18.02
C GLY A 499 3.93 11.34 17.62
N LYS A 500 3.14 11.20 16.54
CA LYS A 500 2.48 9.93 16.18
C LYS A 500 3.48 8.83 15.87
N TYR A 501 4.56 9.15 15.14
CA TYR A 501 5.60 8.18 14.86
C TYR A 501 6.29 7.69 16.14
N GLU A 502 6.62 8.60 17.07
CA GLU A 502 7.22 8.22 18.36
C GLU A 502 6.30 7.30 19.17
N ARG A 503 4.99 7.57 19.19
CA ARG A 503 4.00 6.67 19.79
C ARG A 503 4.02 5.29 19.13
N LEU A 504 4.09 5.21 17.80
CA LEU A 504 4.20 3.95 17.08
C LEU A 504 5.48 3.19 17.44
N CYS A 505 6.63 3.88 17.54
CA CYS A 505 7.90 3.28 17.98
C CYS A 505 7.81 2.71 19.40
N ASN A 506 7.19 3.44 20.33
CA ASN A 506 7.01 2.98 21.71
C ASN A 506 6.10 1.74 21.79
N ILE A 507 5.02 1.71 21.00
CA ILE A 507 4.14 0.54 20.91
C ILE A 507 4.89 -0.64 20.28
N LYS A 508 5.72 -0.41 19.24
CA LYS A 508 6.52 -1.47 18.62
C LYS A 508 7.51 -2.06 19.62
N GLN A 509 8.16 -1.24 20.42
CA GLN A 509 9.07 -1.70 21.48
C GLN A 509 8.37 -2.62 22.48
N LYS A 510 7.08 -2.38 22.79
CA LYS A 510 6.29 -3.20 23.70
C LYS A 510 5.92 -4.56 23.12
N TYR A 511 5.51 -4.62 21.84
CA TYR A 511 4.95 -5.83 21.23
C TYR A 511 5.93 -6.61 20.33
N ASP A 512 7.04 -6.00 19.95
CA ASP A 512 8.11 -6.58 19.15
C ASP A 512 9.49 -6.05 19.59
N PRO A 513 9.89 -6.25 20.86
CA PRO A 513 11.16 -5.73 21.40
C PRO A 513 12.40 -6.30 20.70
N SER A 514 12.28 -7.47 20.06
CA SER A 514 13.35 -8.13 19.32
C SER A 514 13.47 -7.67 17.87
N GLY A 515 12.54 -6.85 17.38
CA GLY A 515 12.51 -6.44 15.97
C GLY A 515 12.28 -7.60 15.00
N LEU A 516 11.43 -8.56 15.37
CA LEU A 516 11.07 -9.70 14.53
C LEU A 516 10.38 -9.25 13.24
N PHE A 517 9.50 -8.25 13.33
CA PHE A 517 8.75 -7.71 12.21
C PHE A 517 9.40 -6.45 11.66
N THR A 518 10.69 -6.55 11.32
CA THR A 518 11.51 -5.46 10.76
C THR A 518 12.01 -5.60 9.31
N PRO A 519 11.85 -6.74 8.58
CA PRO A 519 12.43 -6.83 7.24
C PRO A 519 11.67 -5.98 6.20
N ASN A 520 10.51 -5.45 6.59
CA ASN A 520 9.76 -4.47 5.82
C ASN A 520 10.62 -3.20 5.67
N ARG A 521 10.95 -2.78 4.44
CA ARG A 521 11.68 -1.51 4.19
C ARG A 521 10.92 -0.26 4.68
N PHE A 522 9.62 -0.38 4.91
CA PHE A 522 8.75 0.60 5.54
C PHE A 522 8.48 0.27 7.02
N CYS A 523 9.50 -0.24 7.73
CA CYS A 523 9.39 -0.59 9.15
C CYS A 523 9.29 0.65 10.03
N ILE A 524 8.41 0.61 11.03
CA ILE A 524 8.42 1.56 12.13
C ILE A 524 9.72 1.36 12.92
N GLY A 525 10.46 2.44 13.16
CA GLY A 525 11.70 2.39 13.94
C GLY A 525 11.48 1.87 15.36
N LEU A 526 12.55 1.35 15.97
CA LEU A 526 12.63 1.20 17.43
C LEU A 526 12.94 2.57 18.04
N SER A 527 12.56 2.81 19.30
CA SER A 527 12.61 4.14 19.93
C SER A 527 14.02 4.78 19.89
N VAL A 528 14.09 6.11 20.01
CA VAL A 528 15.35 6.89 19.97
C VAL A 528 16.37 6.37 21.00
N SER A 529 15.91 5.91 22.17
CA SER A 529 16.76 5.31 23.21
C SER A 529 17.50 4.06 22.70
N MET A 530 16.85 3.27 21.84
CA MET A 530 17.43 2.07 21.24
C MET A 530 18.18 2.38 19.94
N GLN A 531 17.80 3.41 19.18
CA GLN A 531 18.67 3.97 18.14
C GLN A 531 19.96 4.53 18.74
N LEU A 532 19.92 5.06 19.96
CA LEU A 532 21.08 5.48 20.72
C LEU A 532 21.85 4.27 21.25
N ILE A 533 21.21 3.20 21.72
CA ILE A 533 21.92 1.96 22.12
C ILE A 533 22.54 1.25 20.91
N ILE A 534 21.88 1.24 19.75
CA ILE A 534 22.40 0.73 18.47
C ILE A 534 23.52 1.65 17.99
N LYS A 535 23.32 2.98 17.96
CA LYS A 535 24.38 3.96 17.67
C LYS A 535 25.54 3.96 18.66
N LEU A 536 25.31 3.63 19.94
CA LEU A 536 26.33 3.57 20.99
C LEU A 536 27.08 2.24 20.91
N ALA A 537 26.39 1.15 20.56
CA ALA A 537 27.02 -0.10 20.13
C ALA A 537 27.87 0.10 18.84
N ASP A 538 27.49 1.06 18.00
CA ASP A 538 28.24 1.50 16.80
C ASP A 538 29.19 2.70 17.04
N SER A 539 29.24 3.26 18.25
CA SER A 539 30.07 4.45 18.54
C SER A 539 31.47 4.06 18.97
N GLU A 540 32.46 4.89 18.63
CA GLU A 540 33.88 4.66 18.96
C GLU A 540 34.17 4.46 20.46
N ILE A 541 33.25 4.79 21.35
CA ILE A 541 33.39 4.55 22.80
C ILE A 541 33.41 3.04 23.12
N ALA A 542 32.69 2.21 22.36
CA ALA A 542 32.77 0.75 22.48
C ALA A 542 34.09 0.19 21.91
N LYS A 543 34.78 0.97 21.05
CA LYS A 543 36.08 0.63 20.49
C LYS A 543 37.22 1.05 21.42
N GLU A 544 37.15 2.20 22.08
CA GLU A 544 38.20 2.66 23.01
C GLU A 544 38.45 1.69 24.16
N VAL A 545 37.39 1.10 24.74
CA VAL A 545 37.54 0.12 25.84
C VAL A 545 38.19 -1.20 25.41
N VAL A 546 38.14 -1.54 24.12
CA VAL A 546 38.78 -2.75 23.56
C VAL A 546 40.17 -2.47 22.99
N THR A 547 40.49 -1.21 22.69
CA THR A 547 41.75 -0.83 22.01
C THR A 547 42.83 -0.27 22.95
N ASP A 548 42.47 0.15 24.17
CA ASP A 548 43.44 0.58 25.19
C ASP A 548 44.30 -0.56 25.79
N MET A 549 44.14 -1.79 25.28
CA MET A 549 44.87 -2.96 25.76
C MET A 549 45.95 -3.51 24.84
N GLU A 550 46.37 -2.84 23.74
CA GLU A 550 47.66 -3.18 23.11
C GLU A 550 48.17 -2.13 22.09
N LEU A 551 49.11 -1.31 22.58
CA LEU A 551 50.39 -0.96 21.93
C LEU A 551 50.41 -0.09 20.66
N GLN A 552 50.48 1.22 20.92
CA GLN A 552 51.56 2.16 20.57
C GLN A 552 52.14 2.19 19.14
N ASP A 553 51.81 3.32 18.49
CA ASP A 553 52.66 4.19 17.66
C ASP A 553 53.31 3.61 16.39
N LYS A 554 52.83 4.08 15.23
CA LYS A 554 53.68 4.51 14.10
C LYS A 554 52.87 5.31 13.07
N SER A 555 53.03 6.62 13.21
CA SER A 555 52.58 7.67 12.29
C SER A 555 53.22 7.57 10.89
N GLN A 556 52.50 8.13 9.90
CA GLN A 556 52.88 8.39 8.48
C GLN A 556 52.38 7.42 7.40
N LEU A 557 51.09 7.48 7.03
CA LEU A 557 50.60 7.13 5.68
C LEU A 557 49.31 7.91 5.35
N SER A 558 49.15 8.34 4.09
CA SER A 558 48.01 9.12 3.61
C SER A 558 46.70 8.31 3.48
N SER A 559 45.55 8.97 3.56
CA SER A 559 44.22 8.35 3.75
C SER A 559 43.72 7.50 2.57
N LYS A 560 44.21 7.70 1.35
CA LYS A 560 43.75 6.94 0.17
C LYS A 560 44.52 5.62 -0.04
N ASP A 561 45.75 5.54 0.47
CA ASP A 561 46.63 4.39 0.28
C ASP A 561 46.52 3.33 1.40
N LYS A 562 45.95 3.67 2.56
CA LYS A 562 45.61 2.69 3.63
C LYS A 562 44.45 1.77 3.23
N PHE A 563 43.47 2.27 2.48
CA PHE A 563 42.29 1.51 2.05
C PHE A 563 42.65 0.34 1.12
N TRP A 564 43.57 0.56 0.17
CA TRP A 564 43.93 -0.44 -0.84
C TRP A 564 45.01 -1.43 -0.41
N LYS A 565 45.72 -1.20 0.70
CA LYS A 565 46.71 -2.16 1.24
C LYS A 565 46.11 -3.14 2.26
N ILE A 566 45.13 -2.73 3.07
CA ILE A 566 44.41 -3.65 3.98
C ILE A 566 43.53 -4.62 3.19
N ALA A 567 42.90 -4.16 2.10
CA ALA A 567 42.17 -5.02 1.18
C ALA A 567 43.05 -6.09 0.47
N LYS A 568 44.39 -6.04 0.63
CA LYS A 568 45.34 -6.89 -0.10
C LYS A 568 46.19 -7.82 0.78
N MET A 569 46.12 -7.77 2.12
CA MET A 569 47.13 -8.41 2.98
C MET A 569 46.66 -9.50 3.96
N GLU A 570 45.40 -9.95 3.97
CA GLU A 570 45.01 -11.18 4.69
C GLU A 570 44.34 -12.20 3.77
N ARG A 571 45.19 -12.81 2.94
CA ARG A 571 44.97 -14.09 2.26
C ARG A 571 46.09 -15.03 2.70
N GLU A 572 45.88 -15.85 3.74
CA GLU A 572 46.78 -16.99 3.99
C GLU A 572 46.08 -18.36 4.13
N ASP A 573 44.76 -18.45 3.87
CA ASP A 573 44.03 -19.72 4.02
C ASP A 573 43.19 -20.11 2.78
N GLY A 574 43.24 -19.31 1.71
CA GLY A 574 42.69 -19.71 0.41
C GLY A 574 41.17 -19.92 0.32
N LYS A 575 40.36 -19.44 1.28
CA LYS A 575 38.89 -19.43 1.17
C LYS A 575 38.34 -17.99 1.13
N PRO A 576 37.46 -17.62 0.17
CA PRO A 576 36.80 -16.32 0.17
C PRO A 576 35.78 -16.24 1.31
N VAL A 577 35.93 -15.25 2.21
CA VAL A 577 34.83 -14.80 3.06
C VAL A 577 33.96 -13.87 2.21
N PRO A 578 32.67 -14.18 2.00
CA PRO A 578 31.77 -13.29 1.29
C PRO A 578 31.65 -11.95 2.04
N LEU A 579 31.50 -10.84 1.32
CA LEU A 579 31.26 -9.48 1.83
C LEU A 579 30.09 -9.32 2.85
N TRP A 580 29.42 -10.42 3.18
CA TRP A 580 28.19 -10.51 3.95
C TRP A 580 28.36 -10.48 5.47
N ASP A 581 29.56 -10.68 6.02
CA ASP A 581 29.81 -10.54 7.47
C ASP A 581 30.04 -9.07 7.91
N ILE A 582 30.03 -8.12 6.96
CA ILE A 582 30.11 -6.67 7.21
C ILE A 582 28.71 -6.07 7.49
N TRP A 583 27.63 -6.81 7.24
CA TRP A 583 26.25 -6.35 7.33
C TRP A 583 25.64 -6.49 8.74
N ARG A 584 26.42 -6.10 9.74
CA ARG A 584 25.96 -5.86 11.11
C ARG A 584 26.19 -4.41 11.58
N ALA A 585 26.43 -3.49 10.64
CA ALA A 585 26.37 -2.05 10.86
C ALA A 585 25.16 -1.48 10.12
#